data_AF-A0A7J7GG69-F1
#
_entry.id   AF-A0A7J7GG69-F1
#
_cell.length_a   1.000
_cell.length_b   1.000
_cell.length_c   1.000
_cell.angle_alpha   90.00
_cell.angle_beta   90.00
_cell.angle_gamma   90.00
#
_symmetry.space_group_name_H-M   'P 1'
#
loop_
_entity.id
_entity.type
_entity.pdbx_description
1 polymer ?
#
loop_
_entity_poly.entity_id
_entity_poly.type
_entity_poly.pdbx_seq_one_letter_code
_entity_poly.pdbx_strand_id
1 'polypeptide(L)'
;MVSYPIKTGSNPPNPGPSPPTPVKPPTVCDDYYNCPAGTTCCCVYQYGSYCFGWGCCPLVSATCCDDHSSCCPHEYPICDIDGGTCLMTEMVLPHILLLNRLSPKYFDLSLRISSA
;
A
#
# COMPACT_ATOMS: atom_id res chain seq x y z
N MET A 1 39.53 34.80 32.07
CA MET A 1 39.87 33.44 31.63
C MET A 1 38.58 32.69 31.37
N VAL A 2 38.32 32.26 30.14
CA VAL A 2 37.09 31.55 29.80
C VAL A 2 37.47 30.09 29.60
N SER A 3 37.05 29.23 30.53
CA SER A 3 37.30 27.80 30.48
C SER A 3 36.18 27.14 29.70
N TYR A 4 36.44 26.77 28.45
CA TYR A 4 35.51 25.98 27.64
C TYR A 4 35.61 24.50 28.07
N PRO A 5 34.49 23.76 28.11
CA PRO A 5 34.52 22.33 28.44
C PRO A 5 35.18 21.52 27.31
N ILE A 6 36.23 20.77 27.67
CA ILE A 6 36.86 19.75 26.83
C ILE A 6 35.97 18.51 26.74
N LYS A 7 35.60 18.11 25.51
CA LYS A 7 34.79 16.92 25.24
C LYS A 7 35.62 15.65 25.51
N THR A 8 35.47 15.04 26.69
CA THR A 8 36.15 13.80 27.12
C THR A 8 35.40 12.53 26.73
N GLY A 9 34.88 12.46 25.50
CA GLY A 9 34.13 11.30 25.03
C GLY A 9 34.44 11.01 23.57
N SER A 10 35.02 9.85 23.30
CA SER A 10 35.19 9.31 21.95
C SER A 10 33.84 9.25 21.26
N ASN A 11 33.73 9.75 20.01
CA ASN A 11 32.54 9.51 19.22
C ASN A 11 32.36 7.99 19.04
N PRO A 12 31.13 7.45 19.12
CA PRO A 12 30.89 6.05 18.83
C PRO A 12 31.41 5.70 17.43
N PRO A 13 31.87 4.45 17.20
CA PRO A 13 32.28 4.03 15.87
C PRO A 13 31.10 4.24 14.92
N ASN A 14 31.32 4.97 13.83
CA ASN A 14 30.35 5.08 12.77
C ASN A 14 29.97 3.64 12.36
N PRO A 15 28.70 3.21 12.52
CA PRO A 15 28.27 1.96 11.92
C PRO A 15 28.55 2.14 10.43
N GLY A 16 29.44 1.33 9.86
CA GLY A 16 29.80 1.42 8.46
C GLY A 16 28.54 1.49 7.58
N PRO A 17 28.64 2.02 6.34
CA PRO A 17 27.49 2.19 5.48
C PRO A 17 26.71 0.88 5.42
N SER A 18 25.45 0.91 5.89
CA SER A 18 24.54 -0.22 5.74
C SER A 18 24.56 -0.67 4.29
N PRO A 19 24.54 -1.99 4.00
CA PRO A 19 24.43 -2.48 2.64
C PRO A 19 23.31 -1.73 1.91
N PRO A 20 23.49 -1.31 0.65
CA PRO A 20 22.37 -0.75 -0.10
C PRO A 20 21.28 -1.82 -0.06
N THR A 21 20.16 -1.51 0.59
CA THR A 21 18.96 -2.33 0.51
C THR A 21 18.69 -2.56 -0.98
N PRO A 22 18.27 -3.77 -1.39
CA PRO A 22 17.93 -4.02 -2.78
C PRO A 22 16.96 -2.94 -3.23
N VAL A 23 17.42 -2.04 -4.11
CA VAL A 23 16.59 -0.97 -4.63
C VAL A 23 15.56 -1.65 -5.51
N LYS A 24 14.40 -1.92 -4.95
CA LYS A 24 13.28 -2.50 -5.69
C LYS A 24 12.98 -1.51 -6.84
N PRO A 25 12.71 -1.98 -8.06
CA PRO A 25 12.48 -1.08 -9.19
C PRO A 25 11.24 -0.20 -8.92
N PRO A 26 11.26 1.07 -9.36
CA PRO A 26 10.09 1.94 -9.30
C PRO A 26 8.95 1.34 -10.15
N THR A 27 7.71 1.59 -9.71
CA THR A 27 6.53 1.14 -10.46
C THR A 27 6.24 2.18 -11.54
N VAL A 28 6.42 1.81 -12.81
CA VAL A 28 6.13 2.69 -13.95
C VAL A 28 4.62 2.66 -14.21
N CYS A 29 3.98 3.82 -14.17
CA CYS A 29 2.54 3.96 -14.40
C CYS A 29 2.24 4.35 -15.85
N ASP A 30 3.06 5.25 -16.39
CA ASP A 30 2.94 5.81 -17.72
C ASP A 30 4.34 6.25 -18.21
N ASP A 31 4.46 6.75 -19.44
CA ASP A 31 5.72 7.22 -20.02
C ASP A 31 6.32 8.40 -19.22
N TYR A 32 5.47 9.17 -18.54
CA TYR A 32 5.84 10.38 -17.79
C TYR A 32 5.66 10.26 -16.27
N TYR A 33 5.04 9.18 -15.78
CA TYR A 33 4.72 9.04 -14.36
C TYR A 33 5.18 7.69 -13.79
N ASN A 34 5.91 7.75 -12.68
CA ASN A 34 6.39 6.59 -11.96
C ASN A 34 6.19 6.79 -10.46
N CYS A 35 5.85 5.69 -9.79
CA CYS A 35 5.70 5.65 -8.34
C CYS A 35 6.90 4.95 -7.68
N PRO A 36 7.17 5.24 -6.39
CA PRO A 36 8.26 4.61 -5.67
C PRO A 36 8.10 3.08 -5.62
N ALA A 37 9.20 2.40 -5.36
CA ALA A 37 9.20 0.95 -5.40
C ALA A 37 8.24 0.34 -4.36
N GLY A 38 7.50 -0.70 -4.78
CA GLY A 38 6.53 -1.36 -3.91
C GLY A 38 5.21 -0.61 -3.76
N THR A 39 4.94 0.34 -4.65
CA THR A 39 3.63 0.98 -4.78
C THR A 39 2.88 0.47 -6.02
N THR A 40 1.59 0.73 -6.08
CA THR A 40 0.76 0.49 -7.26
C THR A 40 0.26 1.81 -7.85
N CYS A 41 0.26 1.87 -9.19
CA CYS A 41 -0.25 2.99 -9.94
C CYS A 41 -1.78 2.96 -10.01
N CYS A 42 -2.43 4.02 -9.52
CA CYS A 42 -3.86 4.19 -9.65
C CYS A 42 -4.21 5.36 -10.54
N CYS A 43 -5.22 5.20 -11.39
CA CYS A 43 -5.67 6.28 -12.24
C CYS A 43 -6.59 7.21 -11.45
N VAL A 44 -6.11 8.41 -11.08
CA VAL A 44 -6.89 9.41 -10.34
C VAL A 44 -7.80 10.22 -11.27
N TYR A 45 -7.41 10.35 -12.54
CA TYR A 45 -8.16 11.14 -13.52
C TYR A 45 -8.22 10.41 -14.86
N GLN A 46 -9.29 9.63 -15.06
CA GLN A 46 -9.54 8.89 -16.28
C GLN A 46 -10.35 9.73 -17.27
N TYR A 47 -9.92 9.79 -18.53
CA TYR A 47 -10.66 10.39 -19.63
C TYR A 47 -10.66 9.44 -20.83
N GLY A 48 -11.81 8.82 -21.08
CA GLY A 48 -11.91 7.72 -22.04
C GLY A 48 -11.03 6.54 -21.62
N SER A 49 -10.15 6.09 -22.51
CA SER A 49 -9.20 5.00 -22.24
C SER A 49 -7.85 5.47 -21.71
N TYR A 50 -7.66 6.78 -21.54
CA TYR A 50 -6.39 7.37 -21.11
C TYR A 50 -6.48 7.87 -19.69
N CYS A 51 -5.41 7.64 -18.94
CA CYS A 51 -5.26 8.20 -17.61
C CYS A 51 -4.42 9.47 -17.67
N PHE A 52 -5.02 10.59 -17.30
CA PHE A 52 -4.38 11.92 -17.32
C PHE A 52 -3.74 12.27 -15.97
N GLY A 53 -4.08 11.53 -14.91
CA GLY A 53 -3.52 11.74 -13.58
C GLY A 53 -3.35 10.40 -12.87
N TRP A 54 -2.21 10.23 -12.22
CA TRP A 54 -1.85 9.00 -11.53
C TRP A 54 -1.62 9.28 -10.03
N GLY A 55 -2.08 8.35 -9.19
CA GLY A 55 -1.83 8.28 -7.75
C GLY A 55 -0.97 7.07 -7.41
N CYS A 56 -0.25 7.12 -6.29
CA CYS A 56 0.67 6.08 -5.87
C CYS A 56 0.18 5.41 -4.59
N CYS A 57 -0.33 4.20 -4.72
CA CYS A 57 -0.79 3.43 -3.58
C CYS A 57 0.36 2.72 -2.89
N PRO A 58 0.56 2.86 -1.56
CA PRO A 58 1.64 2.21 -0.84
C PRO A 58 1.49 0.68 -0.73
N LEU A 59 0.33 0.15 -1.12
CA LEU A 59 0.07 -1.28 -1.16
C LEU A 59 0.58 -1.87 -2.48
N VAL A 60 1.29 -3.00 -2.37
CA VAL A 60 1.73 -3.79 -3.51
C VAL A 60 0.53 -4.49 -4.12
N SER A 61 0.43 -4.51 -5.46
CA SER A 61 -0.66 -5.16 -6.20
C SER A 61 -2.05 -4.70 -5.75
N ALA A 62 -2.20 -3.42 -5.41
CA ALA A 62 -3.47 -2.87 -4.99
C ALA A 62 -4.46 -2.78 -6.16
N THR A 63 -5.73 -3.00 -5.87
CA THR A 63 -6.85 -2.65 -6.74
C THR A 63 -7.26 -1.21 -6.45
N CYS A 64 -7.38 -0.40 -7.49
CA CYS A 64 -7.84 0.98 -7.37
C CYS A 64 -9.36 1.00 -7.29
N CYS A 65 -9.89 1.77 -6.35
CA CYS A 65 -11.32 1.96 -6.18
C CYS A 65 -11.87 2.94 -7.23
N ASP A 66 -13.19 2.91 -7.45
CA ASP A 66 -13.88 3.75 -8.42
C ASP A 66 -13.85 5.25 -8.08
N ASP A 67 -13.59 5.57 -6.81
CA ASP A 67 -13.32 6.94 -6.34
C ASP A 67 -11.98 7.50 -6.86
N HIS A 68 -11.19 6.68 -7.55
CA HIS A 68 -9.94 7.02 -8.23
C HIS A 68 -8.80 7.49 -7.29
N SER A 69 -9.10 7.81 -6.03
CA SER A 69 -8.17 8.33 -5.03
C SER A 69 -7.81 7.32 -3.94
N SER A 70 -8.46 6.16 -3.96
CA SER A 70 -8.42 5.16 -2.92
C SER A 70 -8.07 3.79 -3.48
N CYS A 71 -7.42 2.96 -2.67
CA CYS A 71 -7.04 1.62 -3.09
C CYS A 71 -7.08 0.59 -1.97
N CYS A 72 -7.26 -0.64 -2.41
CA CYS A 72 -7.37 -1.81 -1.56
C CYS A 72 -6.34 -2.87 -1.96
N PRO A 73 -5.83 -3.66 -1.02
CA PRO A 73 -4.94 -4.77 -1.36
C PRO A 73 -5.64 -5.80 -2.23
N HIS A 74 -4.86 -6.57 -3.01
CA HIS A 74 -5.39 -7.63 -3.86
C HIS A 74 -6.29 -8.64 -3.10
N GLU A 75 -5.98 -8.91 -1.83
CA GLU A 75 -6.75 -9.84 -0.99
C GLU A 75 -8.16 -9.32 -0.63
N TYR A 76 -8.36 -7.99 -0.72
CA TYR A 76 -9.61 -7.30 -0.42
C TYR A 76 -10.03 -6.44 -1.61
N PRO A 77 -10.39 -7.04 -2.76
CA PRO A 77 -10.58 -6.29 -4.00
C PRO A 77 -11.89 -5.47 -4.03
N ILE A 78 -12.80 -5.66 -3.07
CA ILE A 78 -14.08 -4.94 -3.03
C ILE A 78 -13.87 -3.64 -2.24
N CYS A 79 -14.07 -2.50 -2.89
CA CYS A 79 -14.02 -1.20 -2.24
C CYS A 79 -15.40 -0.79 -1.72
N ASP A 80 -15.54 -0.64 -0.41
CA ASP A 80 -16.67 0.02 0.24
C ASP A 80 -16.28 1.47 0.54
N ILE A 81 -16.52 2.35 -0.44
CA ILE A 81 -16.13 3.78 -0.37
C ILE A 81 -16.92 4.50 0.74
N ASP A 82 -18.20 4.16 0.92
CA ASP A 82 -19.08 4.75 1.94
C ASP A 82 -18.60 4.47 3.38
N GLY A 83 -18.23 3.22 3.68
CA GLY A 83 -17.67 2.83 4.97
C GLY A 83 -16.16 3.05 5.09
N GLY A 84 -15.47 3.42 4.00
CA GLY A 84 -14.02 3.62 3.98
C GLY A 84 -13.24 2.32 4.17
N THR A 85 -13.79 1.19 3.71
CA THR A 85 -13.21 -0.15 3.94
C THR A 85 -13.05 -0.98 2.67
N CYS A 86 -12.12 -1.93 2.73
CA CYS A 86 -11.86 -2.93 1.72
C CYS A 86 -12.40 -4.27 2.22
N LEU A 87 -13.22 -4.92 1.41
CA LEU A 87 -13.85 -6.21 1.69
C LEU A 87 -13.26 -7.29 0.79
N MET A 88 -13.20 -8.51 1.31
CA MET A 88 -12.76 -9.67 0.56
C MET A 88 -13.92 -10.24 -0.25
N THR A 89 -13.68 -10.57 -1.51
CA THR A 89 -14.56 -11.48 -2.23
C THR A 89 -14.31 -12.86 -1.63
N GLU A 90 -15.17 -13.29 -0.70
CA GLU A 90 -15.28 -14.71 -0.36
C GLU A 90 -15.41 -15.45 -1.69
N MET A 91 -14.39 -16.23 -2.02
CA MET A 91 -14.37 -17.08 -3.21
C MET A 91 -15.71 -17.80 -3.25
N VAL A 92 -16.48 -17.55 -4.31
CA VAL A 92 -17.68 -18.33 -4.63
C VAL A 92 -17.18 -19.76 -4.79
N LEU A 93 -17.17 -20.53 -3.70
CA LEU A 93 -16.80 -21.93 -3.72
C LEU A 93 -17.77 -22.59 -4.70
N PRO A 94 -17.30 -23.19 -5.81
CA PRO A 94 -18.10 -24.18 -6.48
C PRO A 94 -17.99 -25.38 -5.56
N HIS A 95 -18.94 -25.55 -4.66
CA HIS A 95 -19.45 -26.83 -4.19
C HIS A 95 -20.33 -26.54 -2.97
N ILE A 96 -21.63 -26.61 -3.22
CA ILE A 96 -22.61 -27.13 -2.29
C ILE A 96 -21.92 -28.22 -1.43
N LEU A 97 -22.04 -28.13 -0.10
CA LEU A 97 -21.57 -29.05 0.95
C LEU A 97 -20.31 -28.59 1.73
N LEU A 98 -20.51 -27.90 2.87
CA LEU A 98 -20.41 -28.51 4.21
C LEU A 98 -20.50 -27.45 5.33
N LEU A 99 -21.71 -27.33 5.87
CA LEU A 99 -22.04 -27.32 7.31
C LEU A 99 -21.27 -26.36 8.25
N ASN A 100 -21.98 -25.31 8.70
CA ASN A 100 -22.07 -24.92 10.12
C ASN A 100 -20.78 -24.70 10.95
N ARG A 101 -19.63 -24.38 10.35
CA ARG A 101 -18.42 -24.03 11.12
C ARG A 101 -17.55 -22.96 10.45
N LEU A 102 -18.10 -21.76 10.25
CA LEU A 102 -17.23 -20.58 10.13
C LEU A 102 -17.56 -19.64 11.29
N SER A 103 -16.57 -19.55 12.17
CA SER A 103 -16.59 -18.79 13.41
C SER A 103 -16.96 -17.32 13.17
N PRO A 104 -17.45 -16.59 14.18
CA PRO A 104 -17.63 -15.13 14.13
C PRO A 104 -16.33 -14.33 13.83
N LYS A 105 -15.19 -15.00 13.67
CA LYS A 105 -13.93 -14.44 13.15
C LYS A 105 -13.99 -14.00 11.68
N TYR A 106 -15.05 -14.34 10.95
CA TYR A 106 -15.20 -14.01 9.52
C TYR A 106 -16.00 -12.74 9.24
N PHE A 107 -16.63 -12.14 10.26
CA PHE A 107 -17.50 -10.96 10.09
C PHE A 107 -16.75 -9.62 10.21
N ASP A 108 -15.52 -9.63 10.74
CA ASP A 108 -14.67 -8.44 10.91
C ASP A 108 -13.43 -8.48 10.00
N LEU A 109 -13.63 -8.83 8.73
CA LEU A 109 -12.57 -8.84 7.72
C LEU A 109 -12.63 -7.58 6.84
N SER A 110 -12.78 -6.42 7.47
CA SER A 110 -12.74 -5.12 6.81
C SER A 110 -11.37 -4.49 7.03
N LEU A 111 -10.65 -4.19 5.95
CA LEU A 111 -9.43 -3.39 6.03
C LEU A 111 -9.77 -1.92 5.76
N ARG A 112 -9.06 -0.97 6.34
CA ARG A 112 -9.28 0.45 5.97
C ARG A 112 -8.74 0.72 4.58
N ILE A 113 -9.48 1.50 3.79
CA ILE A 113 -9.02 2.02 2.50
C ILE A 113 -7.77 2.88 2.72
N SER A 114 -6.75 2.68 1.89
CA SER A 114 -5.61 3.59 1.82
C SER A 114 -5.86 4.64 0.75
N SER A 115 -5.71 5.91 1.11
CA SER A 115 -5.68 7.02 0.15
C SER A 115 -4.34 7.04 -0.59
N ALA A 116 -4.40 7.37 -1.88
CA ALA A 116 -3.25 7.49 -2.80
C ALA A 116 -2.55 8.85 -2.73
#